data_AF-A0AA87LSY6-F1
#
_entry.id   AF-A0AA87LSY6-F1
#
_cell.length_a   1.000
_cell.length_b   1.000
_cell.length_c   1.000
_cell.angle_alpha   90.00
_cell.angle_beta   90.00
_cell.angle_gamma   90.00
#
_symmetry.space_group_name_H-M   'P 1'
#
loop_
_entity.id
_entity.type
_entity.pdbx_description
1 polymer ?
#
loop_
_entity_poly.entity_id
_entity_poly.type
_entity_poly.pdbx_seq_one_letter_code
_entity_poly.pdbx_strand_id
1 'polypeptide(L)'
;MKMVTFSGLIFLLVFYFLFTNFYLKKHRGIKRTSKSIFHEDKNRYGIILQGIILVGFVYALMYIFVELDISELSLATQLSPIAGLFVFQKFFTGLEEWILHRDKERYWYEWSETVLTLLVFGLFIMMEG
;
A
#
# COMPACT_ATOMS: atom_id res chain seq x y z
N MET A 1 7.70 -19.40 13.90
CA MET A 1 7.14 -18.22 13.19
C MET A 1 8.09 -17.56 12.21
N LYS A 2 9.30 -17.11 12.59
CA LYS A 2 10.20 -16.35 11.70
C LYS A 2 10.46 -16.98 10.31
N MET A 3 10.73 -18.29 10.24
CA MET A 3 10.89 -18.99 8.94
C MET A 3 9.60 -19.03 8.10
N VAL A 4 8.43 -19.12 8.75
CA VAL A 4 7.11 -19.09 8.09
C VAL A 4 6.80 -17.69 7.55
N THR A 5 7.11 -16.64 8.32
CA THR A 5 6.99 -15.25 7.87
C THR A 5 7.90 -14.99 6.68
N PHE A 6 9.16 -15.46 6.74
CA PHE A 6 10.12 -15.28 5.64
C PHE A 6 9.70 -16.03 4.37
N SER A 7 9.28 -17.30 4.49
CA SER A 7 8.76 -18.05 3.34
C SER A 7 7.48 -17.43 2.78
N GLY A 8 6.59 -16.92 3.63
CA GLY A 8 5.40 -16.16 3.25
C GLY A 8 5.73 -14.90 2.46
N LEU A 9 6.72 -14.12 2.91
CA LEU A 9 7.18 -12.91 2.18
C LEU A 9 7.74 -13.25 0.81
N ILE A 10 8.58 -14.29 0.70
CA ILE A 10 9.10 -14.77 -0.59
C ILE A 10 7.94 -15.20 -1.50
N PHE A 11 6.99 -15.97 -0.97
CA PHE A 11 5.83 -16.42 -1.73
C PHE A 11 5.01 -15.25 -2.27
N LEU A 12 4.70 -14.26 -1.42
CA LEU A 12 3.98 -13.05 -1.83
C LEU A 12 4.72 -12.26 -2.91
N LEU A 13 6.04 -12.09 -2.76
CA LEU A 13 6.86 -11.39 -3.76
C LEU A 13 6.85 -12.11 -5.11
N VAL A 14 7.01 -13.43 -5.12
CA VAL A 14 6.98 -14.23 -6.35
C VAL A 14 5.59 -14.18 -6.98
N PHE A 15 4.53 -14.34 -6.20
CA PHE A 15 3.16 -14.27 -6.69
C PHE A 15 2.82 -12.90 -7.26
N TYR A 16 3.16 -11.82 -6.56
CA TYR A 16 2.98 -10.46 -7.04
C TYR A 16 3.79 -10.20 -8.32
N PHE A 17 5.04 -10.67 -8.39
CA PHE A 17 5.87 -10.55 -9.59
C PHE A 17 5.23 -11.26 -10.79
N LEU A 18 4.73 -12.49 -10.61
CA LEU A 18 4.03 -13.23 -11.65
C LEU A 18 2.75 -12.53 -12.06
N PHE A 19 1.94 -12.08 -11.10
CA PHE A 19 0.70 -11.38 -11.39
C PHE A 19 0.94 -10.09 -12.19
N THR A 20 1.90 -9.27 -11.78
CA THR A 20 2.15 -7.98 -12.45
C THR A 20 2.85 -8.13 -13.80
N ASN A 21 3.90 -8.95 -13.89
CA ASN A 21 4.70 -9.05 -15.11
C ASN A 21 4.14 -10.06 -16.11
N PHE A 22 3.64 -11.20 -15.64
CA PHE A 22 3.13 -12.23 -16.53
C PHE A 22 1.65 -12.01 -16.85
N TYR A 23 0.82 -11.73 -15.85
CA TYR A 23 -0.61 -11.58 -16.09
C TYR A 23 -0.98 -10.17 -16.57
N LEU A 24 -0.73 -9.11 -15.79
CA LEU A 24 -1.14 -7.76 -16.18
C LEU A 24 -0.36 -7.23 -17.39
N LYS A 25 0.97 -7.32 -17.37
CA LYS A 25 1.81 -6.79 -18.47
C LYS A 25 1.79 -7.66 -19.71
N LYS A 26 2.12 -8.95 -19.59
CA LYS A 26 2.29 -9.84 -20.77
C LYS A 26 0.96 -10.37 -21.32
N HIS A 27 0.05 -10.84 -20.46
CA HIS A 27 -1.21 -11.43 -20.93
C HIS A 27 -2.30 -10.38 -21.22
N ARG A 28 -2.51 -9.41 -20.32
CA ARG A 28 -3.52 -8.35 -20.50
C ARG A 28 -3.01 -7.14 -21.29
N GLY A 29 -1.69 -7.04 -21.54
CA GLY A 29 -1.11 -5.91 -22.29
C GLY A 29 -1.15 -4.56 -21.55
N ILE A 30 -1.45 -4.56 -20.24
CA ILE A 30 -1.62 -3.33 -19.47
C ILE A 30 -0.24 -2.74 -19.17
N LYS A 31 0.05 -1.59 -19.76
CA LYS A 31 1.32 -0.87 -19.55
C LYS A 31 1.31 -0.17 -18.20
N ARG A 32 2.27 -0.54 -17.35
CA ARG A 32 2.58 0.21 -16.12
C ARG A 32 3.18 1.56 -16.53
N THR A 33 2.51 2.65 -16.18
CA THR A 33 3.12 3.98 -16.27
C THR A 33 3.70 4.34 -14.92
N SER A 34 5.00 4.65 -14.87
CA SER A 34 5.63 5.29 -13.73
C SER A 34 5.11 6.72 -13.62
N LYS A 35 3.90 6.90 -13.09
CA LYS A 35 3.38 8.22 -12.78
C LYS A 35 3.82 8.56 -11.36
N SER A 36 4.55 9.66 -11.22
CA SER A 36 4.95 10.19 -9.92
C SER A 36 3.71 10.71 -9.18
N ILE A 37 3.85 10.95 -7.88
CA ILE A 37 2.85 11.58 -7.03
C ILE A 37 2.47 12.99 -7.54
N PHE A 38 3.26 13.57 -8.45
CA PHE A 38 3.10 14.90 -9.03
C PHE A 38 2.82 14.91 -10.54
N HIS A 39 2.12 13.91 -11.07
CA HIS A 39 1.74 13.92 -12.49
C HIS A 39 0.66 14.96 -12.82
N GLU A 40 0.79 15.61 -13.98
CA GLU A 40 -0.11 16.70 -14.46
C GLU A 40 -1.59 16.30 -14.55
N ASP A 41 -1.90 15.02 -14.78
CA ASP A 41 -3.30 14.53 -14.90
C ASP A 41 -3.98 14.28 -13.54
N LYS A 42 -3.38 14.66 -12.42
CA LYS A 42 -3.98 14.41 -11.10
C LYS A 42 -5.18 15.31 -10.85
N ASN A 43 -6.24 14.71 -10.32
CA ASN A 43 -7.39 15.45 -9.86
C ASN A 43 -7.00 16.27 -8.61
N ARG A 44 -7.41 17.54 -8.56
CA ARG A 44 -7.20 18.41 -7.38
C ARG A 44 -7.70 17.75 -6.09
N TYR A 45 -8.81 17.01 -6.17
CA TYR A 45 -9.34 16.25 -5.03
C TYR A 45 -8.41 15.10 -4.61
N GLY A 46 -7.75 14.43 -5.55
CA GLY A 46 -6.76 13.39 -5.25
C GLY A 46 -5.54 13.94 -4.50
N ILE A 47 -5.05 15.12 -4.91
CA ILE A 47 -3.94 15.82 -4.22
C ILE A 47 -4.34 16.19 -2.78
N ILE A 48 -5.54 16.78 -2.61
CA ILE A 48 -6.05 17.15 -1.28
C ILE A 48 -6.17 15.92 -0.39
N LEU A 49 -6.72 14.82 -0.92
CA LEU A 49 -6.88 13.57 -0.17
C LEU A 49 -5.53 12.98 0.26
N GLN A 50 -4.52 12.98 -0.62
CA GLN A 50 -3.18 12.54 -0.24
C GLN A 50 -2.55 13.43 0.84
N GLY A 51 -2.81 14.73 0.81
CA GLY A 51 -2.43 15.65 1.88
C GLY A 51 -3.10 15.30 3.22
N ILE A 52 -4.41 15.03 3.22
CA ILE A 52 -5.16 14.63 4.42
C ILE A 52 -4.60 13.32 4.99
N ILE A 53 -4.34 12.32 4.13
CA ILE A 53 -3.75 11.04 4.55
C ILE A 53 -2.37 11.26 5.19
N LEU A 54 -1.53 12.12 4.60
CA LEU A 54 -0.20 12.42 5.15
C LEU A 54 -0.29 13.11 6.51
N VAL A 55 -1.17 14.10 6.67
CA VAL A 55 -1.37 14.80 7.95
C VAL A 55 -1.89 13.83 9.01
N GLY A 56 -2.88 13.00 8.67
CA GLY A 56 -3.40 11.96 9.56
C GLY A 56 -2.33 10.95 9.99
N PHE A 57 -1.45 10.56 9.07
CA PHE A 57 -0.29 9.72 9.37
C PHE A 57 0.69 10.37 10.35
N VAL A 58 1.06 11.63 10.12
CA VAL A 58 1.96 12.38 11.01
C VAL A 58 1.34 12.51 12.41
N TYR A 59 0.05 12.82 12.48
CA TYR A 59 -0.68 12.89 13.75
C TYR A 59 -0.68 11.54 14.48
N ALA A 60 -0.97 10.45 13.78
CA ALA A 60 -0.96 9.10 14.37
C ALA A 60 0.43 8.70 14.88
N LEU A 61 1.50 9.05 14.14
CA LEU A 61 2.87 8.83 14.61
C LEU A 61 3.18 9.67 15.85
N MET A 62 2.82 10.95 15.88
CA MET A 62 3.04 11.78 17.07
C MET A 62 2.32 11.20 18.29
N TYR A 63 1.06 10.80 18.13
CA TYR A 63 0.29 10.18 19.21
C TYR A 63 0.97 8.90 19.75
N ILE A 64 1.37 8.00 18.86
CA ILE A 64 2.00 6.72 19.26
C ILE A 64 3.39 6.90 19.85
N PHE A 65 4.22 7.79 19.30
CA PHE A 65 5.64 7.90 19.66
C PHE A 65 5.93 8.95 20.73
N VAL A 66 5.01 9.90 20.97
CA VAL A 66 5.21 11.00 21.93
C VAL A 66 4.28 10.88 23.13
N GLU A 67 3.03 10.48 22.92
CA GLU A 67 2.03 10.45 24.01
C GLU A 67 1.91 9.07 24.68
N LEU A 68 2.24 8.00 23.97
CA LEU A 68 2.16 6.63 24.47
C LEU A 68 3.55 6.06 24.75
N ASP A 69 3.63 5.18 25.76
CA ASP A 69 4.85 4.39 25.99
C ASP A 69 4.91 3.25 24.96
N ILE A 70 5.76 3.44 23.95
CA ILE A 70 5.96 2.50 22.84
C ILE A 70 6.29 1.09 23.34
N SER A 71 6.96 0.97 24.50
CA SER A 71 7.38 -0.32 25.04
C SER A 71 6.22 -1.21 25.49
N GLU A 72 5.05 -0.63 25.75
CA GLU A 72 3.83 -1.34 26.13
C GLU A 72 2.88 -1.61 24.95
N LEU A 73 3.16 -1.01 23.78
CA LEU A 73 2.30 -1.14 22.61
C LEU A 73 2.63 -2.40 21.80
N SER A 74 1.59 -3.09 21.34
CA SER A 74 1.75 -4.18 20.39
C SER A 74 2.39 -3.71 19.07
N LEU A 75 3.16 -4.59 18.42
CA LEU A 75 3.72 -4.40 17.09
C LEU A 75 2.62 -4.03 16.08
N ALA A 76 1.42 -4.60 16.22
CA ALA A 76 0.26 -4.19 15.43
C ALA A 76 -0.06 -2.70 15.57
N THR A 77 -0.09 -2.18 16.81
CA THR A 77 -0.34 -0.77 17.07
C THR A 77 0.79 0.10 16.52
N GLN A 78 2.05 -0.30 16.74
CA GLN A 78 3.23 0.43 16.28
C GLN A 78 3.32 0.52 14.75
N LEU A 79 2.97 -0.56 14.04
CA LEU A 79 3.02 -0.59 12.57
C LEU A 79 1.79 0.00 11.90
N SER A 80 0.67 0.14 12.62
CA SER A 80 -0.61 0.60 12.07
C SER A 80 -0.55 1.94 11.32
N PRO A 81 0.21 2.97 11.74
CA PRO A 81 0.27 4.24 11.00
C PRO A 81 0.95 4.06 9.65
N ILE A 82 2.05 3.31 9.61
CA ILE A 82 2.81 3.06 8.38
C ILE A 82 1.97 2.19 7.43
N ALA A 83 1.34 1.14 7.95
CA ALA A 83 0.42 0.31 7.19
C ALA A 83 -0.73 1.14 6.60
N GLY A 84 -1.36 1.98 7.43
CA GLY A 84 -2.43 2.89 7.02
C GLY A 84 -1.98 3.83 5.91
N LEU A 85 -0.83 4.47 6.06
CA LEU A 85 -0.29 5.38 5.04
C LEU A 85 -0.17 4.70 3.67
N PHE A 86 0.53 3.56 3.59
CA PHE A 86 0.75 2.89 2.31
C PHE A 86 -0.54 2.34 1.72
N VAL A 87 -1.39 1.71 2.54
CA VAL A 87 -2.66 1.14 2.09
C VAL A 87 -3.59 2.22 1.56
N PHE A 88 -3.80 3.31 2.32
CA PHE A 88 -4.69 4.38 1.88
C PHE A 88 -4.13 5.09 0.64
N GLN A 89 -2.83 5.41 0.61
CA GLN A 89 -2.24 6.05 -0.57
C GLN A 89 -2.41 5.20 -1.83
N LYS A 90 -2.13 3.90 -1.75
CA LYS A 90 -2.24 2.99 -2.90
C LYS A 90 -3.69 2.75 -3.32
N PHE A 91 -4.57 2.55 -2.35
CA PHE A 91 -6.00 2.35 -2.61
C PHE A 91 -6.60 3.55 -3.36
N PHE A 92 -6.38 4.77 -2.84
CA PHE A 92 -6.93 5.97 -3.44
C PHE A 92 -6.26 6.33 -4.77
N THR A 93 -4.98 6.03 -4.96
CA THR A 93 -4.33 6.17 -6.28
C THR A 93 -4.95 5.21 -7.29
N GLY A 94 -5.25 3.98 -6.90
CA GLY A 94 -5.99 3.03 -7.75
C GLY A 94 -7.41 3.50 -8.05
N LEU A 95 -8.11 4.08 -7.07
CA LEU A 95 -9.44 4.65 -7.27
C LEU A 95 -9.41 5.85 -8.22
N GLU A 96 -8.42 6.74 -8.09
CA GLU A 96 -8.21 7.87 -8.99
C GLU A 96 -7.95 7.40 -10.42
N GLU A 97 -7.05 6.43 -10.62
CA GLU A 97 -6.79 5.83 -11.94
C GLU A 97 -8.02 5.11 -12.49
N TRP A 98 -8.84 4.49 -11.64
CA TRP A 98 -10.09 3.85 -12.06
C TRP A 98 -11.12 4.87 -12.54
N ILE A 99 -11.20 6.05 -11.92
CA ILE A 99 -12.14 7.10 -12.31
C ILE A 99 -11.66 7.83 -13.56
N LEU A 100 -10.37 8.22 -13.62
CA LEU A 100 -9.84 9.06 -14.69
C LEU A 100 -9.39 8.28 -15.93
N HIS A 101 -8.94 7.04 -15.75
CA HIS A 101 -8.27 6.24 -16.78
C HIS A 101 -8.77 4.79 -16.78
N ARG A 102 -10.09 4.59 -16.59
CA ARG A 102 -10.72 3.27 -16.49
C ARG A 102 -10.38 2.35 -17.66
N ASP A 103 -10.35 2.91 -18.86
CA ASP A 103 -10.03 2.23 -20.13
C ASP A 103 -8.62 1.64 -20.15
N LYS A 104 -7.69 2.26 -19.41
CA LYS A 104 -6.29 1.83 -19.37
C LYS A 104 -6.05 0.70 -18.36
N GLU A 105 -7.02 0.41 -17.50
CA GLU A 105 -6.98 -0.68 -16.50
C GLU A 105 -5.77 -0.65 -15.54
N ARG A 106 -5.09 0.50 -15.41
CA ARG A 106 -3.85 0.63 -14.63
C ARG A 106 -4.07 0.52 -13.12
N TYR A 107 -5.28 0.81 -12.67
CA TYR A 107 -5.71 0.66 -11.28
C TYR A 107 -5.46 -0.75 -10.73
N TRP A 108 -5.38 -1.79 -11.58
CA TRP A 108 -5.02 -3.14 -11.15
C TRP A 108 -3.61 -3.25 -10.55
N TYR A 109 -2.66 -2.44 -11.02
CA TYR A 109 -1.32 -2.40 -10.42
C TYR A 109 -1.38 -1.78 -9.01
N GLU A 110 -2.09 -0.66 -8.84
CA GLU A 110 -2.19 0.01 -7.54
C GLU A 110 -3.00 -0.82 -6.52
N TRP A 111 -4.08 -1.47 -6.94
CA TRP A 111 -4.87 -2.33 -6.06
C TRP A 111 -4.15 -3.65 -5.72
N SER A 112 -3.41 -4.25 -6.66
CA SER A 112 -2.57 -5.41 -6.32
C SER A 112 -1.44 -5.05 -5.35
N GLU A 113 -0.88 -3.84 -5.44
CA GLU A 113 0.06 -3.31 -4.45
C GLU A 113 -0.59 -3.03 -3.09
N THR A 114 -1.84 -2.55 -3.08
CA THR A 114 -2.63 -2.37 -1.86
C THR A 114 -2.82 -3.70 -1.15
N VAL A 115 -3.24 -4.75 -1.89
CA VAL A 115 -3.41 -6.11 -1.37
C VAL A 115 -2.09 -6.69 -0.89
N LEU A 116 -1.01 -6.55 -1.67
CA LEU A 116 0.32 -7.01 -1.26
C LEU A 116 0.76 -6.36 0.06
N THR A 117 0.57 -5.05 0.17
CA THR A 117 0.92 -4.28 1.38
C THR A 117 0.16 -4.80 2.59
N LEU A 118 -1.17 -4.99 2.47
CA LEU A 118 -2.00 -5.56 3.54
C LEU A 118 -1.51 -6.94 3.98
N LEU A 119 -1.19 -7.82 3.02
CA LEU A 119 -0.69 -9.17 3.31
C LEU A 119 0.68 -9.15 3.99
N VAL A 120 1.58 -8.25 3.57
CA VAL A 120 2.89 -8.08 4.20
C VAL A 120 2.76 -7.60 5.64
N PHE A 121 1.93 -6.58 5.92
CA PHE A 121 1.68 -6.14 7.28
C PHE A 121 0.96 -7.21 8.13
N GLY A 122 0.02 -7.94 7.53
CA GLY A 122 -0.64 -9.06 8.20
C GLY A 122 0.34 -10.15 8.65
N LEU A 123 1.31 -10.50 7.79
CA LEU A 123 2.38 -11.44 8.13
C LEU A 123 3.31 -10.92 9.23
N PHE A 124 3.60 -9.62 9.27
CA PHE A 124 4.39 -9.03 10.35
C PHE A 124 3.64 -9.05 11.68
N ILE A 125 2.35 -8.76 11.70
CA ILE A 125 1.53 -8.84 12.91
C ILE A 125 1.45 -10.28 13.43
N MET A 126 1.30 -11.27 12.53
CA MET A 126 1.32 -12.69 12.90
C MET A 126 2.68 -13.18 13.44
N MET A 127 3.75 -12.39 13.34
CA MET A 127 5.04 -12.72 13.95
C MET A 127 5.10 -12.32 15.44
N GLU A 128 4.21 -11.44 15.88
CA GLU A 128 4.11 -10.98 17.27
C GLU A 128 3.36 -11.97 18.17
N GLY A 129 2.34 -12.64 17.63
CA GLY A 129 1.59 -13.71 18.32
C GLY A 129 2.25 -15.07 18.19
#